data_AF-A0A5J6V8W0-F1
#
_entry.id   AF-A0A5J6V8W0-F1
#
_cell.length_a   1.000
_cell.length_b   1.000
_cell.length_c   1.000
_cell.angle_alpha   90.00
_cell.angle_beta   90.00
_cell.angle_gamma   90.00
#
_symmetry.space_group_name_H-M   'P 1'
#
loop_
_entity.id
_entity.type
_entity.pdbx_description
1 polymer ?
#
loop_
_entity_poly.entity_id
_entity_poly.type
_entity_poly.pdbx_seq_one_letter_code
_entity_poly.pdbx_strand_id
1 'polypeptide(L)'
;MAVLVSRIDVPGVPDAVTTTAAEPLGSGPLSPVDVHGVRFDIALRGYRAEQVDGALERLAAELGERDAEIARLREERDRRDVDGIQRTGGIA
;
A
#
# COMPACT_ATOMS: atom_id res chain seq x y z
N MET A 1 -22.69 35.14 17.38
CA MET A 1 -22.79 34.13 18.44
C MET A 1 -21.82 33.02 18.11
N ALA A 2 -20.65 32.98 18.75
CA ALA A 2 -19.63 31.95 18.52
C ALA A 2 -19.68 30.97 19.71
N VAL A 3 -19.80 29.68 19.41
CA VAL A 3 -19.78 28.61 20.41
C VAL A 3 -18.40 27.97 20.38
N LEU A 4 -17.70 28.01 21.51
CA LEU A 4 -16.46 27.28 21.75
C LEU A 4 -16.80 25.90 22.31
N VAL A 5 -16.53 24.83 21.56
CA VAL A 5 -16.66 23.46 22.05
C VAL A 5 -15.28 23.00 22.54
N SER A 6 -15.16 22.78 23.84
CA SER A 6 -14.00 22.14 24.45
C SER A 6 -14.22 20.63 24.52
N ARG A 7 -13.18 19.85 24.21
CA ARG A 7 -13.16 18.40 24.44
C ARG A 7 -12.76 18.12 25.88
N ILE A 8 -13.57 17.33 26.57
CA ILE A 8 -13.24 16.75 27.87
C ILE A 8 -12.84 15.31 27.61
N ASP A 9 -11.61 14.95 27.96
CA ASP A 9 -11.18 13.56 28.00
C ASP A 9 -11.88 12.85 29.16
N VAL A 10 -12.67 11.82 28.83
CA VAL A 10 -13.36 11.00 29.82
C VAL A 10 -12.50 9.77 30.10
N PRO A 11 -12.02 9.56 31.34
CA PRO A 11 -11.19 8.41 31.68
C PRO A 11 -11.95 7.10 31.42
N GLY A 12 -11.37 6.21 30.61
CA GLY A 12 -11.94 4.89 30.30
C GLY A 12 -12.76 4.82 29.01
N VAL A 13 -12.86 5.92 28.25
CA VAL A 13 -13.39 5.92 26.89
C VAL A 13 -12.20 5.83 25.91
N PRO A 14 -12.18 4.86 24.98
CA PRO A 14 -11.14 4.83 23.93
C PRO A 14 -11.20 6.11 23.09
N ASP A 15 -10.04 6.57 22.60
CA ASP A 15 -9.92 7.81 21.82
C ASP A 15 -11.03 7.94 20.77
N ALA A 16 -11.64 9.11 20.71
CA ALA A 16 -12.73 9.38 19.78
C ALA A 16 -12.26 9.12 18.34
N VAL A 17 -12.89 8.14 17.69
CA VAL A 17 -12.63 7.80 16.28
C VAL A 17 -12.95 9.04 15.45
N THR A 18 -11.90 9.75 15.03
CA THR A 18 -12.07 10.94 14.21
C THR A 18 -12.45 10.46 12.82
N THR A 19 -13.59 10.92 12.29
CA THR A 19 -13.97 10.75 10.89
C THR A 19 -12.97 11.50 10.03
N THR A 20 -11.85 10.84 9.74
CA THR A 20 -10.90 11.28 8.72
C THR A 20 -11.50 10.90 7.39
N ALA A 21 -11.51 11.82 6.43
CA ALA A 21 -12.02 11.57 5.09
C ALA A 21 -11.30 10.38 4.45
N ALA A 22 -12.00 9.62 3.60
CA ALA A 22 -11.39 8.57 2.80
C ALA A 22 -10.10 9.05 2.12
N GLU A 23 -9.05 8.25 2.25
CA GLU A 23 -7.74 8.50 1.68
C GLU A 23 -7.51 7.42 0.61
N PRO A 24 -7.73 7.76 -0.68
CA PRO A 24 -7.63 6.79 -1.75
C PRO A 24 -6.17 6.42 -2.03
N LEU A 25 -5.98 5.27 -2.67
CA LEU A 25 -4.69 4.88 -3.22
C LEU A 25 -4.17 5.94 -4.20
N GLY A 26 -2.86 6.17 -4.18
CA GLY A 26 -2.19 7.00 -5.19
C GLY A 26 -2.38 6.42 -6.60
N SER A 27 -2.32 7.29 -7.62
CA SER A 27 -2.46 6.88 -9.02
C SER A 27 -1.19 6.28 -9.64
N GLY A 28 -0.12 6.18 -8.86
CA GLY A 28 1.18 5.65 -9.29
C GLY A 28 1.32 4.15 -9.04
N PRO A 29 2.52 3.58 -9.32
CA PRO A 29 2.86 2.24 -8.88
C PRO A 29 2.63 2.10 -7.37
N LEU A 30 1.93 1.04 -6.97
CA LEU A 30 1.64 0.76 -5.58
C LEU A 30 2.72 -0.15 -5.01
N SER A 31 3.16 0.17 -3.81
CA SER A 31 3.91 -0.73 -2.94
C SER A 31 2.97 -1.40 -1.92
N PRO A 32 3.40 -2.50 -1.27
CA PRO A 32 2.65 -3.09 -0.16
C PRO A 32 2.33 -2.08 0.97
N VAL A 33 3.24 -1.13 1.21
CA VAL A 33 3.06 -0.08 2.24
C VAL A 33 1.91 0.85 1.91
N ASP A 34 1.73 1.19 0.63
CA ASP A 34 0.66 2.09 0.18
C ASP A 34 -0.73 1.47 0.43
N VAL A 35 -0.85 0.15 0.32
CA VAL A 35 -2.10 -0.59 0.58
C VAL A 35 -2.50 -0.49 2.05
N HIS A 36 -1.53 -0.53 2.97
CA HIS A 36 -1.80 -0.38 4.40
C HIS A 36 -2.23 1.04 4.80
N GLY A 37 -1.96 2.04 3.97
CA GLY A 37 -2.35 3.43 4.22
C GLY A 37 -3.79 3.77 3.83
N VAL A 38 -4.49 2.90 3.10
CA VAL A 38 -5.80 3.19 2.53
C VAL A 38 -6.86 3.33 3.61
N ARG A 39 -7.72 4.34 3.48
CA ARG A 39 -8.87 4.56 4.36
C ARG A 39 -10.17 4.60 3.58
N PHE A 40 -11.14 3.81 4.03
CA PHE A 40 -12.48 3.75 3.44
C PHE A 40 -13.50 4.42 4.35
N ASP A 41 -14.47 5.09 3.74
CA ASP A 41 -15.64 5.60 4.46
C ASP A 41 -16.61 4.46 4.81
N ILE A 42 -17.29 4.60 5.95
CA ILE A 42 -18.32 3.65 6.39
C ILE A 42 -19.67 4.07 5.80
N ALA A 43 -20.34 3.14 5.10
CA ALA A 43 -21.68 3.34 4.54
C ALA A 43 -22.73 2.41 5.18
N LEU A 44 -24.00 2.85 5.20
CA LEU A 44 -25.13 2.11 5.80
C LEU A 44 -25.33 0.70 5.19
N ARG A 45 -24.83 0.51 3.95
CA ARG A 45 -24.59 -0.79 3.33
C ARG A 45 -23.14 -0.79 2.86
N GLY A 46 -22.35 -1.73 3.35
CA GLY A 46 -20.93 -1.85 3.03
C GLY A 46 -20.43 -3.25 3.31
N TYR A 47 -19.23 -3.54 2.81
CA TYR A 47 -18.50 -4.75 3.18
C TYR A 47 -18.14 -4.71 4.67
N ARG A 48 -17.96 -5.89 5.28
CA ARG A 48 -17.47 -5.97 6.67
C ARG A 48 -16.01 -5.50 6.69
N ALA A 49 -15.65 -4.65 7.66
CA ALA A 49 -14.29 -4.14 7.79
C ALA A 49 -13.27 -5.28 7.85
N GLU A 50 -13.56 -6.33 8.63
CA GLU A 50 -12.67 -7.48 8.79
C GLU A 50 -12.46 -8.27 7.48
N GLN A 51 -13.48 -8.32 6.62
CA GLN A 51 -13.36 -8.97 5.31
C GLN A 51 -12.51 -8.13 4.35
N VAL A 52 -12.66 -6.81 4.40
CA VAL A 52 -11.85 -5.87 3.61
C VAL A 52 -10.40 -5.91 4.09
N ASP A 53 -10.17 -5.82 5.40
CA ASP A 53 -8.85 -5.85 6.02
C ASP A 53 -8.10 -7.14 5.66
N GLY A 54 -8.75 -8.30 5.79
CA GLY A 54 -8.15 -9.57 5.41
C GLY A 54 -7.84 -9.68 3.92
N ALA A 55 -8.67 -9.10 3.06
CA ALA A 55 -8.40 -9.05 1.63
C ALA A 55 -7.22 -8.12 1.29
N LEU A 56 -7.11 -6.97 1.96
CA LEU A 56 -6.02 -6.02 1.78
C LEU A 56 -4.68 -6.55 2.31
N GLU A 57 -4.69 -7.26 3.43
CA GLU A 57 -3.50 -7.91 3.98
C GLU A 57 -2.95 -8.96 3.01
N ARG A 58 -3.84 -9.81 2.48
CA ARG A 58 -3.47 -10.78 1.45
C ARG A 58 -2.92 -10.10 0.19
N LEU A 59 -3.57 -9.04 -0.26
CA LEU A 59 -3.15 -8.29 -1.44
C LEU A 59 -1.76 -7.65 -1.25
N ALA A 60 -1.50 -7.07 -0.07
CA ALA A 60 -0.20 -6.48 0.23
C ALA A 60 0.92 -7.52 0.23
N ALA A 61 0.67 -8.72 0.78
CA ALA A 61 1.62 -9.83 0.74
C ALA A 61 1.91 -10.29 -0.70
N GLU A 62 0.87 -10.54 -1.50
CA GLU A 62 1.03 -10.94 -2.90
C GLU A 62 1.75 -9.87 -3.74
N LEU A 63 1.51 -8.58 -3.48
CA LEU A 63 2.21 -7.49 -4.13
C LEU A 63 3.71 -7.51 -3.80
N GLY A 64 4.07 -7.74 -2.53
CA GLY A 64 5.47 -7.85 -2.11
C GLY A 64 6.20 -9.02 -2.76
N GLU A 65 5.54 -10.18 -2.88
CA GLU A 65 6.09 -11.34 -3.60
C GLU A 65 6.32 -11.02 -5.09
N ARG A 66 5.37 -10.35 -5.73
CA ARG A 66 5.49 -9.95 -7.14
C ARG A 66 6.60 -8.92 -7.35
N ASP A 67 6.75 -7.96 -6.44
CA ASP A 67 7.82 -6.96 -6.51
C ASP A 67 9.21 -7.59 -6.37
N ALA A 68 9.35 -8.57 -5.47
CA ALA A 68 10.59 -9.33 -5.30
C ALA A 68 10.94 -10.14 -6.55
N GLU A 69 9.95 -10.82 -7.15
CA GLU A 69 10.18 -11.57 -8.39
C GLU A 69 10.50 -10.65 -9.56
N ILE A 70 9.83 -9.50 -9.67
CA ILE A 70 10.13 -8.50 -10.70
C ILE A 70 11.56 -7.97 -10.55
N ALA A 71 12.02 -7.70 -9.31
CA ALA A 71 13.39 -7.28 -9.05
C ALA A 71 14.40 -8.35 -9.51
N ARG A 72 14.19 -9.60 -9.11
CA ARG A 72 15.02 -10.75 -9.53
C ARG A 72 15.09 -10.88 -11.05
N LEU A 73 13.96 -10.82 -11.75
CA LEU A 73 13.91 -10.95 -13.21
C LEU A 73 14.60 -9.78 -13.92
N ARG A 74 14.52 -8.56 -13.37
CA ARG A 74 15.23 -7.39 -13.90
C ARG A 74 16.74 -7.55 -13.78
N GLU A 75 17.23 -8.03 -12.64
CA GLU A 75 18.67 -8.33 -12.46
C GLU A 75 19.17 -9.40 -13.43
N GLU A 76 18.39 -10.46 -13.66
CA GLU A 76 18.75 -11.51 -14.61
C GLU A 76 18.77 -11.04 -16.07
N ARG A 77 17.86 -10.13 -16.43
CA ARG A 77 17.89 -9.46 -17.73
C ARG A 77 19.13 -8.60 -17.86
N ASP A 78 19.38 -7.72 -16.89
CA ASP A 78 20.49 -6.77 -16.92
C ASP A 78 21.84 -7.51 -17.00
N ARG A 79 21.98 -8.64 -16.30
CA ARG A 79 23.16 -9.51 -16.40
C ARG A 79 23.35 -10.11 -17.80
N ARG A 80 22.27 -10.62 -18.42
CA ARG A 80 22.31 -11.17 -19.78
C ARG A 80 22.68 -10.12 -20.82
N ASP A 81 22.21 -8.89 -20.65
CA ASP A 81 22.53 -7.78 -21.55
C ASP A 81 24.03 -7.46 -21.50
N VAL A 82 24.63 -7.44 -20.30
CA VAL A 82 26.08 -7.26 -20.13
C VAL A 82 26.88 -8.39 -20.77
N ASP A 83 26.50 -9.65 -20.55
CA ASP A 83 27.17 -10.82 -21.14
C ASP A 83 27.06 -10.82 -22.68
N GLY A 84 25.94 -10.33 -23.22
CA GLY A 84 25.72 -10.16 -24.66
C GLY A 84 26.70 -9.15 -25.27
N ILE A 85 26.88 -7.99 -24.61
CA ILE A 85 27.81 -6.94 -25.05
C ILE A 85 29.25 -7.46 -25.08
N GLN A 86 29.67 -8.20 -24.05
CA GLN A 86 31.03 -8.77 -23.99
C GLN A 86 31.29 -9.81 -25.09
N ARG A 87 30.28 -10.63 -25.43
CA ARG A 87 30.39 -11.63 -26.49
C ARG A 87 30.53 -11.01 -27.88
N THR A 88 29.88 -9.89 -28.12
CA THR A 88 29.98 -9.16 -29.41
C THR A 88 31.27 -8.34 -29.52
N GLY A 89 31.82 -7.84 -28.41
CA GLY A 89 33.05 -7.05 -28.40
C GLY A 89 34.35 -7.86 -28.50
N GLY A 90 34.32 -9.17 -28.21
CA GLY A 90 35.52 -10.03 -28.18
C GLY A 90 35.94 -10.67 -29.50
N ILE A 91 35.29 -10.33 -30.62
CA ILE A 91 35.57 -10.91 -31.96
C ILE A 91 36.28 -9.92 -32.90
N ALA A 92 36.82 -8.82 -32.38
CA ALA A 92 37.58 -7.81 -33.14
C ALA A 92 39.09 -7.88 -32.82
#